data_AF-J8ZSM7-F1
#
_entry.id   AF-J8ZSM7-F1
#
_cell.length_a   1.000
_cell.length_b   1.000
_cell.length_c   1.000
_cell.angle_alpha   90.00
_cell.angle_beta   90.00
_cell.angle_gamma   90.00
#
_symmetry.space_group_name_H-M   'P 1'
#
loop_
_entity.id
_entity.type
_entity.pdbx_description
1 polymer ?
#
loop_
_entity_poly.entity_id
_entity_poly.type
_entity_poly.pdbx_seq_one_letter_code
_entity_poly.pdbx_strand_id
1 'polypeptide(L)'
;MIKLVFLLKIIASSDIQSVKNRLKLIENEIDSIENSLNTNFRIMEQFEKQASLINKIIQKSRNCSELSQLEAEKTRLQNDQNNLVTHGKSKEQALNEILVKIALKYTEFYAQEKHYNEVEFEVNKYRCIVDMYRVTLQSLKTTQADLQRALERK
;
A
#
# COMPACT_ATOMS: atom_id res chain seq x y z
N MET A 1 26.47 27.32 21.53
CA MET A 1 27.10 28.40 20.73
C MET A 1 28.25 27.93 19.82
N ILE A 2 28.51 26.62 19.68
CA ILE A 2 29.66 26.09 18.90
C ILE A 2 29.27 25.68 17.46
N LYS A 3 28.02 25.26 17.22
CA LYS A 3 27.53 24.85 15.88
C LYS A 3 27.45 26.02 14.87
N LEU A 4 27.14 27.23 15.34
CA LEU A 4 27.01 28.41 14.47
C LEU A 4 28.37 28.90 13.94
N VAL A 5 29.42 28.82 14.78
CA VAL A 5 30.79 29.20 14.43
C VAL A 5 31.41 28.21 13.44
N PHE A 6 31.05 26.94 13.52
CA PHE A 6 31.53 25.91 12.59
C PHE A 6 30.92 26.07 11.18
N LEU A 7 29.62 26.38 11.10
CA LEU A 7 28.94 26.74 9.84
C LEU A 7 29.52 28.03 9.23
N LEU A 8 29.78 29.05 10.06
CA LEU A 8 30.41 30.31 9.60
C LEU A 8 31.84 30.11 9.10
N LYS A 9 32.65 29.22 9.71
CA LYS A 9 34.03 28.96 9.25
C LYS A 9 34.10 28.21 7.92
N ILE A 10 33.20 27.24 7.68
CA ILE A 10 33.13 26.53 6.39
C ILE A 10 32.76 27.49 5.26
N ILE A 11 31.86 28.46 5.53
CA ILE A 11 31.43 29.46 4.56
C ILE A 11 32.50 30.56 4.36
N ALA A 12 33.19 30.98 5.42
CA ALA A 12 34.25 31.99 5.34
C ALA A 12 35.45 31.51 4.49
N SER A 13 35.72 30.21 4.43
CA SER A 13 36.81 29.61 3.64
C SER A 13 36.40 29.07 2.26
N SER A 14 35.12 29.13 1.89
CA SER A 14 34.63 28.63 0.61
C SER A 14 34.59 29.74 -0.44
N ASP A 15 35.21 29.51 -1.60
CA ASP A 15 35.04 30.29 -2.83
C ASP A 15 33.54 30.45 -3.14
N ILE A 16 33.11 31.68 -3.44
CA ILE A 16 31.73 32.00 -3.83
C ILE A 16 31.27 31.10 -4.98
N GLN A 17 32.17 30.76 -5.92
CA GLN A 17 31.86 29.86 -7.01
C GLN A 17 31.56 28.44 -6.54
N SER A 18 32.25 27.95 -5.51
CA SER A 18 31.98 26.66 -4.88
C SER A 18 30.60 26.62 -4.22
N VAL A 19 30.21 27.69 -3.53
CA VAL A 19 28.88 27.82 -2.91
C VAL A 19 27.77 27.83 -3.97
N LYS A 20 27.95 28.60 -5.06
CA LYS A 20 27.01 28.63 -6.20
C LYS A 20 26.85 27.26 -6.87
N ASN A 21 27.95 26.55 -7.09
CA ASN A 21 27.90 25.20 -7.66
C ASN A 21 27.14 24.23 -6.76
N ARG A 22 27.34 24.30 -5.44
CA ARG A 22 26.62 23.48 -4.46
C ARG A 22 25.12 23.79 -4.42
N LEU A 23 24.73 25.06 -4.50
CA LEU A 23 23.32 25.46 -4.58
C LEU A 23 22.63 24.85 -5.80
N LYS A 24 23.28 24.92 -6.97
CA LYS A 24 22.75 24.32 -8.21
C LYS A 24 22.58 22.80 -8.12
N LEU A 25 23.50 22.11 -7.44
CA LEU A 25 23.38 20.67 -7.20
C LEU A 25 22.19 20.35 -6.30
N ILE A 26 22.00 21.13 -5.22
CA ILE A 26 20.87 20.97 -4.29
C ILE A 26 19.54 21.25 -5.00
N GLU A 27 19.46 22.26 -5.87
CA GLU A 27 18.27 22.55 -6.68
C GLU A 27 17.89 21.37 -7.57
N ASN A 28 18.86 20.82 -8.32
CA ASN A 28 18.61 19.65 -9.16
C ASN A 28 18.16 18.43 -8.34
N GLU A 29 18.71 18.24 -7.14
CA GLU A 29 18.35 17.13 -6.25
C GLU A 29 16.93 17.30 -5.68
N ILE A 30 16.56 18.53 -5.30
CA ILE A 30 15.21 18.89 -4.88
C ILE A 30 14.21 18.56 -6.00
N ASP A 31 14.46 19.02 -7.22
CA ASP A 31 13.57 18.78 -8.37
C ASP A 31 13.40 17.27 -8.64
N SER A 32 14.50 16.51 -8.58
CA SER A 32 14.50 15.06 -8.76
C SER A 32 13.67 14.34 -7.68
N ILE A 33 13.81 14.74 -6.42
CA ILE A 33 13.07 14.17 -5.29
C ILE A 33 11.59 14.53 -5.36
N GLU A 34 11.25 15.76 -5.74
CA GLU A 34 9.85 16.19 -5.90
C GLU A 34 9.14 15.42 -7.02
N ASN A 35 9.82 15.17 -8.15
CA ASN A 35 9.32 14.32 -9.21
C ASN A 35 9.11 12.86 -8.75
N SER A 36 10.06 12.32 -7.98
CA SER A 36 9.98 10.97 -7.42
C SER A 36 8.84 10.85 -6.42
N LEU A 37 8.64 11.86 -5.56
CA LEU A 37 7.52 11.95 -4.63
C LEU A 37 6.18 11.91 -5.36
N ASN A 38 6.00 12.75 -6.37
CA ASN A 38 4.76 12.81 -7.15
C ASN A 38 4.44 11.46 -7.81
N THR A 39 5.45 10.80 -8.37
CA THR A 39 5.28 9.45 -8.96
C THR A 39 4.86 8.43 -7.90
N ASN A 40 5.53 8.42 -6.74
CA ASN A 40 5.20 7.48 -5.67
C ASN A 40 3.83 7.74 -5.04
N PHE A 41 3.41 9.00 -4.91
CA PHE A 41 2.05 9.34 -4.48
C PHE A 41 0.99 8.75 -5.41
N ARG A 42 1.17 8.91 -6.73
CA ARG A 42 0.24 8.35 -7.71
C ARG A 42 0.15 6.83 -7.63
N ILE A 43 1.29 6.16 -7.46
CA ILE A 43 1.34 4.70 -7.29
C ILE A 43 0.60 4.29 -5.99
N MET A 44 0.86 4.99 -4.88
CA MET A 44 0.20 4.73 -3.61
C MET A 44 -1.33 4.89 -3.72
N GLU A 45 -1.82 5.96 -4.36
CA GLU A 45 -3.25 6.15 -4.61
C GLU A 45 -3.88 5.03 -5.45
N GLN A 46 -3.15 4.49 -6.43
CA GLN A 46 -3.61 3.35 -7.22
C GLN A 46 -3.77 2.10 -6.36
N PHE A 47 -2.78 1.79 -5.52
CA PHE A 47 -2.87 0.66 -4.60
C PHE A 47 -3.97 0.84 -3.55
N GLU A 48 -4.17 2.05 -3.01
CA GLU A 48 -5.27 2.32 -2.07
C GLU A 48 -6.65 2.10 -2.70
N LYS A 49 -6.83 2.52 -3.96
CA LYS A 49 -8.06 2.25 -4.72
C LYS A 49 -8.27 0.74 -4.93
N GLN A 50 -7.20 0.01 -5.28
CA GLN A 50 -7.23 -1.43 -5.44
C GLN A 50 -7.58 -2.14 -4.13
N ALA A 51 -6.95 -1.78 -3.02
CA ALA A 51 -7.23 -2.32 -1.70
C ALA A 51 -8.70 -2.09 -1.30
N SER A 52 -9.23 -0.89 -1.54
CA SER A 52 -10.64 -0.56 -1.30
C SER A 52 -11.59 -1.45 -2.11
N LEU A 53 -11.28 -1.68 -3.40
CA LEU A 53 -12.08 -2.56 -4.25
C LEU A 53 -12.04 -4.01 -3.75
N ILE A 54 -10.86 -4.54 -3.43
CA ILE A 54 -10.71 -5.92 -2.94
C ILE A 54 -11.46 -6.09 -1.62
N ASN A 55 -11.34 -5.14 -0.68
CA ASN A 55 -12.08 -5.20 0.58
C ASN A 55 -13.60 -5.23 0.35
N LYS A 56 -14.13 -4.43 -0.59
CA LYS A 56 -15.56 -4.50 -0.97
C LYS A 56 -15.96 -5.87 -1.50
N ILE A 57 -15.10 -6.50 -2.30
CA ILE A 57 -15.33 -7.87 -2.80
C ILE A 57 -15.36 -8.84 -1.62
N ILE A 58 -14.38 -8.79 -0.71
CA ILE A 58 -14.33 -9.63 0.51
C ILE A 58 -15.58 -9.46 1.36
N GLN A 59 -16.06 -8.23 1.58
CA GLN A 59 -17.29 -8.00 2.36
C GLN A 59 -18.53 -8.56 1.67
N LYS A 60 -18.67 -8.38 0.34
CA LYS A 60 -19.78 -8.96 -0.43
C LYS A 60 -19.74 -10.49 -0.39
N SER A 61 -18.55 -11.04 -0.50
CA SER A 61 -18.21 -12.45 -0.36
C SER A 61 -18.62 -13.02 1.02
N ARG A 62 -18.27 -12.35 2.11
CA ARG A 62 -18.65 -12.73 3.49
C ARG A 62 -20.16 -12.65 3.73
N ASN A 63 -20.82 -11.66 3.13
CA ASN A 63 -22.27 -11.49 3.21
C ASN A 63 -23.03 -12.29 2.14
N CYS A 64 -22.36 -13.23 1.46
CA CYS A 64 -22.95 -13.99 0.37
C CYS A 64 -23.98 -14.99 0.92
N SER A 65 -25.25 -14.69 0.69
CA SER A 65 -26.38 -15.55 1.04
C SER A 65 -26.26 -16.96 0.45
N GLU A 66 -25.54 -17.12 -0.65
CA GLU A 66 -25.27 -18.41 -1.30
C GLU A 66 -24.51 -19.37 -0.39
N LEU A 67 -23.47 -18.90 0.34
CA LEU A 67 -22.71 -19.76 1.24
C LEU A 67 -23.59 -20.22 2.42
N SER A 68 -24.36 -19.30 2.99
CA SER A 68 -25.32 -19.61 4.05
C SER A 68 -26.40 -20.60 3.59
N GLN A 69 -26.86 -20.47 2.34
CA GLN A 69 -27.81 -21.41 1.73
C GLN A 69 -27.17 -22.80 1.54
N LEU A 70 -25.93 -22.87 1.06
CA LEU A 70 -25.20 -24.13 0.91
C LEU A 70 -24.95 -24.81 2.26
N GLU A 71 -24.60 -24.07 3.31
CA GLU A 71 -24.42 -24.62 4.66
C GLU A 71 -25.75 -25.08 5.29
N ALA A 72 -26.84 -24.33 5.07
CA ALA A 72 -28.17 -24.73 5.48
C ALA A 72 -28.65 -25.98 4.73
N GLU A 73 -28.40 -26.07 3.42
CA GLU A 73 -28.76 -27.21 2.60
C GLU A 73 -27.94 -28.46 2.97
N LYS A 74 -26.64 -28.30 3.22
CA LYS A 74 -25.77 -29.35 3.78
C LYS A 74 -26.37 -29.91 5.07
N THR A 75 -26.72 -29.03 6.01
CA THR A 75 -27.30 -29.41 7.31
C THR A 75 -28.64 -30.13 7.12
N ARG A 76 -29.50 -29.62 6.23
CA ARG A 76 -30.78 -30.25 5.89
C ARG A 76 -30.58 -31.65 5.35
N LEU A 77 -29.71 -31.82 4.35
CA LEU A 77 -29.45 -33.12 3.73
C LEU A 77 -28.85 -34.10 4.74
N GLN A 78 -27.92 -33.67 5.59
CA GLN A 78 -27.34 -34.53 6.63
C GLN A 78 -28.41 -35.11 7.55
N ASN A 79 -29.39 -34.29 7.95
CA ASN A 79 -30.49 -34.66 8.84
C ASN A 79 -31.65 -35.41 8.14
N ASP A 80 -31.70 -35.41 6.81
CA ASP A 80 -32.75 -36.11 6.07
C ASP A 80 -32.58 -37.65 6.20
N GLN A 81 -33.65 -38.36 6.54
CA GLN A 81 -33.64 -39.82 6.68
C GLN A 81 -33.84 -40.54 5.33
N ASN A 82 -34.21 -39.81 4.27
CA ASN A 82 -34.35 -40.37 2.93
C ASN A 82 -33.02 -40.40 2.17
N ASN A 83 -32.71 -41.54 1.54
CA ASN A 83 -31.49 -41.71 0.73
C ASN A 83 -31.63 -41.15 -0.70
N LEU A 84 -32.85 -40.83 -1.14
CA LEU A 84 -33.16 -40.23 -2.44
C LEU A 84 -33.41 -38.73 -2.26
N VAL A 85 -32.53 -37.91 -2.86
CA VAL A 85 -32.76 -36.47 -2.99
C VAL A 85 -33.52 -36.26 -4.31
N THR A 86 -34.47 -35.33 -4.31
CA THR A 86 -35.24 -34.92 -5.49
C THR A 86 -34.35 -34.77 -6.73
N HIS A 87 -34.85 -35.22 -7.89
CA HIS A 87 -34.17 -35.21 -9.21
C HIS A 87 -33.12 -36.30 -9.48
N GLY A 88 -33.25 -37.47 -8.85
CA GLY A 88 -32.51 -38.68 -9.27
C GLY A 88 -31.05 -38.74 -8.85
N LYS A 89 -30.63 -37.87 -7.92
CA LYS A 89 -29.32 -37.93 -7.26
C LYS A 89 -29.44 -38.63 -5.91
N SER A 90 -28.42 -39.40 -5.54
CA SER A 90 -28.33 -39.90 -4.17
C SER A 90 -28.05 -38.76 -3.19
N LYS A 91 -28.46 -38.92 -1.94
CA LYS A 91 -28.09 -37.99 -0.85
C LYS A 91 -26.59 -37.74 -0.76
N GLU A 92 -25.81 -38.80 -0.94
CA GLU A 92 -24.34 -38.73 -0.92
C GLU A 92 -23.78 -37.88 -2.06
N GLN A 93 -24.30 -38.05 -3.28
CA GLN A 93 -23.90 -37.23 -4.44
C GLN A 93 -24.23 -35.76 -4.23
N ALA A 94 -25.45 -35.45 -3.76
CA ALA A 94 -25.86 -34.08 -3.47
C ALA A 94 -25.00 -33.43 -2.36
N LEU A 95 -24.70 -34.19 -1.30
CA LEU A 95 -23.86 -33.72 -0.21
C LEU A 95 -22.43 -33.43 -0.68
N ASN A 96 -21.85 -34.31 -1.51
CA ASN A 96 -20.52 -34.11 -2.06
C ASN A 96 -20.45 -32.87 -2.97
N GLU A 97 -21.45 -32.66 -3.84
CA GLU A 97 -21.53 -31.45 -4.67
C GLU A 97 -21.56 -30.17 -3.82
N ILE A 98 -22.33 -30.15 -2.73
CA ILE A 98 -22.40 -29.01 -1.82
C ILE A 98 -21.06 -28.79 -1.11
N LEU A 99 -20.41 -29.86 -0.62
CA LEU A 99 -19.10 -29.76 0.02
C LEU A 99 -18.04 -29.19 -0.92
N VAL A 100 -18.02 -29.63 -2.18
CA VAL A 100 -17.13 -29.10 -3.21
C VAL A 100 -17.40 -27.61 -3.45
N LYS A 101 -18.67 -27.21 -3.59
CA LYS A 101 -19.04 -25.78 -3.77
C LYS A 101 -18.60 -24.92 -2.58
N ILE A 102 -18.83 -25.40 -1.35
CA ILE A 102 -18.39 -24.72 -0.13
C ILE A 102 -16.86 -24.57 -0.11
N ALA A 103 -16.12 -25.64 -0.41
CA ALA A 103 -14.66 -25.61 -0.46
C ALA A 103 -14.12 -24.63 -1.51
N LEU A 104 -14.74 -24.58 -2.70
CA LEU A 104 -14.40 -23.62 -3.75
C LEU A 104 -14.62 -22.18 -3.27
N LYS A 105 -15.77 -21.88 -2.66
CA LYS A 105 -16.06 -20.54 -2.11
C LYS A 105 -15.05 -20.12 -1.04
N TYR A 106 -14.72 -21.02 -0.10
CA TYR A 106 -13.67 -20.73 0.90
C TYR A 106 -12.32 -20.47 0.23
N THR A 107 -11.94 -21.25 -0.79
CA THR A 107 -10.70 -21.03 -1.54
C THR A 107 -10.66 -19.66 -2.22
N GLU A 108 -11.77 -19.24 -2.84
CA GLU A 108 -11.92 -17.91 -3.43
C GLU A 108 -11.76 -16.80 -2.38
N PHE A 109 -12.35 -16.96 -1.19
CA PHE A 109 -12.20 -16.00 -0.10
C PHE A 109 -10.75 -15.88 0.39
N TYR A 110 -10.08 -17.01 0.61
CA TYR A 110 -8.67 -17.00 1.03
C TYR A 110 -7.76 -16.35 -0.02
N ALA A 111 -8.01 -16.60 -1.30
CA ALA A 111 -7.27 -15.96 -2.38
C ALA A 111 -7.48 -14.43 -2.39
N GLN A 112 -8.72 -13.97 -2.15
CA GLN A 112 -9.04 -12.54 -2.05
C GLN A 112 -8.38 -11.89 -0.83
N GLU A 113 -8.41 -12.52 0.34
CA GLU A 113 -7.75 -12.03 1.55
C GLU A 113 -6.24 -11.95 1.37
N LYS A 114 -5.62 -12.96 0.75
CA LYS A 114 -4.19 -12.94 0.44
C LYS A 114 -3.84 -11.76 -0.47
N HIS A 115 -4.59 -11.55 -1.55
CA HIS A 115 -4.36 -10.42 -2.46
C HIS A 115 -4.55 -9.07 -1.77
N TYR A 116 -5.53 -8.94 -0.87
CA TYR A 116 -5.70 -7.73 -0.06
C TYR A 116 -4.46 -7.43 0.78
N ASN A 117 -3.95 -8.43 1.50
CA ASN A 117 -2.77 -8.29 2.35
C ASN A 117 -1.51 -7.91 1.54
N GLU A 118 -1.35 -8.46 0.33
CA GLU A 118 -0.25 -8.12 -0.58
C GLU A 118 -0.34 -6.65 -1.04
N VAL A 119 -1.53 -6.17 -1.41
CA VAL A 119 -1.73 -4.77 -1.80
C VAL A 119 -1.53 -3.82 -0.61
N GLU A 120 -2.05 -4.17 0.57
CA GLU A 120 -1.85 -3.38 1.79
C GLU A 120 -0.36 -3.27 2.17
N PHE A 121 0.40 -4.36 1.99
CA PHE A 121 1.85 -4.35 2.16
C PHE A 121 2.53 -3.35 1.21
N GLU A 122 2.18 -3.36 -0.07
CA GLU A 122 2.75 -2.41 -1.03
C GLU A 122 2.36 -0.96 -0.71
N VAL A 123 1.11 -0.69 -0.30
CA VAL A 123 0.70 0.65 0.18
C VAL A 123 1.62 1.13 1.31
N ASN A 124 1.85 0.28 2.32
CA ASN A 124 2.68 0.64 3.47
C ASN A 124 4.15 0.87 3.09
N LYS A 125 4.69 0.07 2.17
CA LYS A 125 6.04 0.25 1.63
C LYS A 125 6.19 1.59 0.91
N TYR A 126 5.27 1.96 0.03
CA TYR A 126 5.30 3.26 -0.66
C TYR A 126 5.10 4.44 0.29
N ARG A 127 4.27 4.27 1.33
CA ARG A 127 4.12 5.26 2.40
C ARG A 127 5.45 5.55 3.11
N CYS A 128 6.20 4.51 3.48
CA CYS A 128 7.54 4.65 4.06
C CYS A 128 8.52 5.39 3.12
N ILE A 129 8.51 5.07 1.82
CA ILE A 129 9.36 5.74 0.82
C ILE A 129 9.00 7.24 0.73
N VAL A 130 7.71 7.56 0.67
CA VAL A 130 7.22 8.94 0.63
C VAL A 130 7.66 9.72 1.86
N ASP A 131 7.54 9.13 3.05
CA ASP A 131 7.94 9.79 4.29
C ASP A 131 9.46 10.02 4.36
N MET A 132 10.27 9.07 3.90
CA MET A 132 11.72 9.28 3.76
C MET A 132 12.03 10.44 2.81
N TYR A 133 11.41 10.49 1.63
CA TYR A 133 11.65 11.58 0.68
C TYR A 133 11.19 12.94 1.20
N ARG A 134 10.09 13.02 1.97
CA ARG A 134 9.67 14.26 2.65
C ARG A 134 10.73 14.77 3.62
N VAL A 135 11.31 13.88 4.44
CA VAL A 135 12.37 14.25 5.39
C VAL A 135 13.62 14.74 4.65
N THR A 136 14.05 14.02 3.61
CA THR A 136 15.21 14.42 2.79
C THR A 136 14.98 15.77 2.12
N LEU A 137 13.81 15.98 1.51
CA LEU A 137 13.44 17.24 0.86
C LEU A 137 13.48 18.42 1.85
N GLN A 138 12.97 18.23 3.07
CA GLN A 138 13.00 19.26 4.10
C GLN A 138 14.44 19.62 4.52
N SER A 139 15.32 18.62 4.64
CA SER A 139 16.73 18.82 4.95
C SER A 139 17.47 19.60 3.84
N LEU A 140 17.23 19.24 2.58
CA LEU A 140 17.81 19.91 1.42
C LEU A 140 17.33 21.37 1.31
N LYS A 141 16.03 21.63 1.46
CA LYS A 141 15.47 22.99 1.47
C LYS A 141 16.05 23.85 2.59
N THR A 142 16.25 23.26 3.77
CA THR A 142 16.90 23.97 4.89
C THR A 142 18.35 24.32 4.56
N THR A 143 19.10 23.35 4.02
CA THR A 143 20.50 23.53 3.61
C THR A 143 20.63 24.59 2.51
N GLN A 144 19.74 24.56 1.51
CA GLN A 144 19.66 25.57 0.46
C GLN A 144 19.45 26.97 1.05
N ALA A 145 18.49 27.13 1.95
CA ALA A 145 18.19 28.41 2.60
C ALA A 145 19.35 28.92 3.48
N ASP A 146 20.09 28.02 4.15
CA ASP A 146 21.30 28.39 4.88
C ASP A 146 22.41 28.89 3.94
N LEU A 147 22.66 28.18 2.83
CA LEU A 147 23.66 28.57 1.83
C LEU A 147 23.29 29.87 1.09
N GLN A 148 22.01 30.09 0.80
CA GLN A 148 21.50 31.32 0.21
C GLN A 148 21.77 32.51 1.14
N ARG A 149 21.38 32.40 2.41
CA ARG A 149 21.63 33.43 3.44
C ARG A 149 23.11 33.70 3.65
N ALA A 150 23.94 32.66 3.55
CA ALA A 150 25.39 32.79 3.65
C ALA A 150 25.99 33.57 2.48
N LEU A 151 25.43 33.43 1.28
CA LEU A 151 25.84 34.17 0.09
C LEU A 151 25.41 35.65 0.17
N GLU A 152 24.20 35.92 0.63
CA GLU A 152 23.64 37.29 0.79
C GLU A 152 24.37 38.14 1.84
N ARG A 153 25.09 37.50 2.77
CA ARG A 153 25.84 38.15 3.85
C ARG A 153 27.32 38.42 3.52
N LYS A 154 27.80 37.98 2.35
CA LYS A 154 29.13 38.29 1.83
C LYS A 154 29.07 39.48 0.89
#